data_AF-A0A2J4Y4R4-F1
#
_entry.id   AF-A0A2J4Y4R4-F1
#
_cell.length_a   1.000
_cell.length_b   1.000
_cell.length_c   1.000
_cell.angle_alpha   90.00
_cell.angle_beta   90.00
_cell.angle_gamma   90.00
#
_symmetry.space_group_name_H-M   'P 1'
#
loop_
_entity.id
_entity.type
_entity.pdbx_description
1 polymer ?
#
loop_
_entity_poly.entity_id
_entity_poly.type
_entity_poly.pdbx_seq_one_letter_code
_entity_poly.pdbx_strand_id
1 'polypeptide(L)'
;MSKSKMIVRTKFIDRACHWTVVICFFLVALSGISFFFPTLQWLTETFGTPQMGRILHPFFGVLIFVALMFMFVRLVHHNIPDKQD
;
A
#
# COMPACT_ATOMS: atom_id res chain seq x y z
N MET A 1 35.45 -18.91 1.76
CA MET A 1 34.17 -18.71 2.48
C MET A 1 33.70 -17.29 2.29
N SER A 2 32.51 -17.09 1.72
CA SER A 2 31.89 -15.76 1.60
C SER A 2 31.49 -15.27 3.00
N LYS A 3 32.26 -14.32 3.56
CA LYS A 3 32.03 -13.77 4.91
C LYS A 3 31.19 -12.48 4.85
N SER A 4 29.98 -12.53 4.29
CA SER A 4 29.00 -11.46 4.46
C SER A 4 27.87 -11.90 5.39
N LYS A 5 27.56 -11.06 6.39
CA LYS A 5 26.43 -11.30 7.31
C LYS A 5 25.07 -11.15 6.61
N MET A 6 24.99 -10.34 5.55
CA MET A 6 23.74 -10.04 4.85
C MET A 6 23.94 -9.91 3.34
N ILE A 7 22.84 -10.05 2.59
CA ILE A 7 22.76 -9.80 1.15
C ILE A 7 21.68 -8.77 0.87
N VAL A 8 21.85 -7.97 -0.20
CA VAL A 8 20.83 -7.01 -0.62
C VAL A 8 19.74 -7.75 -1.37
N ARG A 9 18.58 -7.93 -0.74
CA ARG A 9 17.38 -8.51 -1.38
C ARG A 9 16.51 -7.46 -2.09
N THR A 10 16.37 -6.28 -1.48
CA THR A 10 15.43 -5.24 -1.95
C THR A 10 16.11 -3.88 -1.99
N LYS A 11 16.07 -3.21 -3.14
CA LYS A 11 16.68 -1.89 -3.34
C LYS A 11 15.92 -0.82 -2.53
N PHE A 12 16.61 0.27 -2.20
CA PHE A 12 16.01 1.36 -1.41
C PHE A 12 14.73 1.93 -2.04
N ILE A 13 14.71 2.12 -3.36
CA ILE A 13 13.55 2.67 -4.07
C ILE A 13 12.29 1.80 -3.93
N ASP A 14 12.46 0.48 -3.93
CA ASP A 14 11.37 -0.49 -3.75
C ASP A 14 10.87 -0.48 -2.30
N ARG A 15 11.79 -0.32 -1.32
CA ARG A 15 11.43 -0.18 0.10
C ARG A 15 10.67 1.12 0.37
N ALA A 16 11.13 2.24 -0.20
CA ALA A 16 10.48 3.53 -0.05
C ALA A 16 9.07 3.49 -0.64
N CYS A 17 8.93 2.98 -1.87
CA CYS A 17 7.63 2.81 -2.52
C CYS A 17 6.69 1.92 -1.71
N HIS A 18 7.18 0.77 -1.22
CA HIS A 18 6.39 -0.14 -0.39
C HIS A 18 5.85 0.53 0.87
N TRP A 19 6.70 1.23 1.63
CA TRP A 19 6.26 1.90 2.87
C TRP A 19 5.31 3.07 2.59
N THR A 20 5.47 3.78 1.46
CA THR A 20 4.48 4.77 1.01
C THR A 20 3.12 4.12 0.73
N VAL A 21 3.10 2.98 0.03
CA VAL A 21 1.86 2.21 -0.22
C VAL A 21 1.21 1.78 1.08
N VAL A 22 1.98 1.26 2.05
CA VAL A 22 1.46 0.82 3.36
C VAL A 22 0.77 1.95 4.11
N ILE A 23 1.38 3.13 4.18
CA ILE A 23 0.80 4.29 4.88
C ILE A 23 -0.50 4.75 4.19
N CYS A 24 -0.49 4.86 2.86
CA CYS A 24 -1.67 5.25 2.11
C CYS A 24 -2.78 4.19 2.24
N PHE A 25 -2.42 2.91 2.16
CA PHE A 25 -3.35 1.80 2.27
C PHE A 25 -4.01 1.77 3.65
N PHE A 26 -3.28 2.04 4.73
CA PHE A 26 -3.88 2.15 6.06
C PHE A 26 -5.01 3.19 6.10
N LEU A 27 -4.77 4.38 5.56
CA LEU A 27 -5.79 5.45 5.51
C LEU A 27 -6.98 5.07 4.60
N VAL A 28 -6.73 4.52 3.41
CA VAL A 28 -7.76 4.10 2.47
C VAL A 28 -8.58 2.94 3.01
N ALA A 29 -7.94 1.93 3.60
CA ALA A 29 -8.61 0.77 4.17
C ALA A 29 -9.51 1.17 5.33
N LEU A 30 -9.02 1.95 6.29
CA LEU A 30 -9.83 2.36 7.45
C LEU A 30 -10.99 3.27 7.04
N SER A 31 -10.76 4.26 6.18
CA SER A 31 -11.84 5.12 5.68
C SER A 31 -12.87 4.33 4.85
N GLY A 32 -12.43 3.36 4.04
CA GLY A 32 -13.33 2.46 3.29
C GLY A 32 -14.17 1.57 4.21
N ILE A 33 -13.55 0.97 5.23
CA ILE A 33 -14.24 0.18 6.25
C ILE A 33 -15.27 1.04 7.00
N SER A 34 -14.98 2.32 7.25
CA SER A 34 -15.94 3.23 7.91
C SER A 34 -17.25 3.41 7.11
N PHE A 35 -17.19 3.36 5.78
CA PHE A 35 -18.37 3.43 4.92
C PHE A 35 -19.10 2.09 4.83
N PHE A 36 -18.36 0.98 4.92
CA PHE A 36 -18.89 -0.37 4.84
C PHE A 36 -19.56 -0.84 6.13
N PHE A 37 -18.97 -0.50 7.29
CA PHE A 37 -19.50 -0.77 8.63
C PHE A 37 -19.73 0.53 9.39
N PRO A 38 -20.87 1.20 9.18
CA PRO A 38 -21.17 2.47 9.85
C PRO A 38 -21.24 2.36 11.39
N THR A 39 -21.39 1.17 11.96
CA THR A 39 -21.35 0.97 13.42
C THR A 39 -19.98 1.29 14.03
N LEU A 40 -18.90 1.25 13.23
CA LEU A 40 -17.54 1.59 13.64
C LEU A 40 -17.30 3.10 13.53
N GLN A 41 -18.07 3.91 14.25
CA GLN A 41 -18.08 5.38 14.13
C GLN A 41 -16.70 6.02 14.27
N TRP A 42 -15.82 5.48 15.12
CA TRP A 42 -14.44 5.98 15.30
C TRP A 42 -13.60 5.99 14.01
N LEU A 43 -13.93 5.16 13.01
CA LEU A 43 -13.18 5.10 11.75
C LEU A 43 -13.56 6.25 10.81
N THR A 44 -14.72 6.88 11.01
CA THR A 44 -15.16 8.00 10.17
C THR A 44 -14.26 9.23 10.33
N GLU A 45 -13.47 9.28 11.40
CA GLU A 45 -12.47 10.30 11.71
C GLU A 45 -11.06 9.96 11.17
N THR A 46 -10.89 8.90 10.36
CA THR A 46 -9.59 8.51 9.78
C THR A 46 -8.91 9.67 9.04
N PHE A 47 -9.69 10.54 8.39
CA PHE A 47 -9.22 11.76 7.73
C PHE A 47 -9.66 13.04 8.47
N GLY A 48 -9.82 12.96 9.79
CA GLY A 48 -10.30 14.03 10.65
C GLY A 48 -11.83 14.12 10.73
N THR A 49 -12.52 14.21 9.58
CA THR A 49 -14.00 14.24 9.54
C THR A 49 -14.57 13.28 8.48
N PRO A 50 -15.83 12.83 8.63
CA PRO A 50 -16.47 11.95 7.64
C PRO A 50 -16.54 12.57 6.23
N GLN A 51 -16.76 13.90 6.16
CA GLN A 51 -16.81 14.64 4.89
C GLN A 51 -15.44 14.64 4.22
N MET A 52 -14.37 14.89 4.99
CA MET A 52 -13.01 14.86 4.48
C MET A 52 -12.62 13.45 4.04
N GLY A 53 -13.03 12.43 4.80
CA GLY A 53 -12.79 11.02 4.42
C GLY A 53 -13.41 10.65 3.09
N ARG A 54 -14.64 11.08 2.82
CA ARG A 54 -15.29 10.86 1.51
C ARG A 54 -14.53 11.52 0.36
N ILE A 55 -14.00 12.73 0.60
CA ILE A 55 -13.25 13.49 -0.42
C ILE A 55 -11.88 12.85 -0.66
N LEU A 56 -11.10 12.59 0.39
CA LEU A 56 -9.69 12.19 0.29
C LEU A 56 -9.49 10.71 -0.07
N HIS A 57 -10.42 9.81 0.31
CA HIS A 57 -10.32 8.38 0.04
C HIS A 57 -9.97 8.04 -1.43
N PRO A 58 -10.71 8.55 -2.45
CA PRO A 58 -10.39 8.26 -3.84
C PRO A 58 -9.01 8.79 -4.28
N PHE A 59 -8.57 9.95 -3.78
CA PHE A 59 -7.25 10.50 -4.14
C PHE A 59 -6.10 9.63 -3.61
N PHE A 60 -6.20 9.19 -2.35
CA PHE A 60 -5.22 8.24 -1.80
C PHE A 60 -5.30 6.87 -2.50
N GLY A 61 -6.50 6.44 -2.93
CA GLY A 61 -6.66 5.24 -3.75
C GLY A 61 -5.92 5.32 -5.09
N VAL A 62 -6.03 6.46 -5.80
CA VAL A 62 -5.26 6.70 -7.04
C VAL A 62 -3.75 6.73 -6.77
N LEU A 63 -3.32 7.35 -5.68
CA LEU A 63 -1.91 7.37 -5.28
C LEU A 63 -1.36 5.95 -5.05
N ILE A 64 -2.11 5.10 -4.35
CA ILE A 64 -1.78 3.67 -4.16
C ILE A 64 -1.66 2.97 -5.52
N PHE A 65 -2.64 3.16 -6.41
CA PHE A 65 -2.63 2.53 -7.73
C PHE A 65 -1.38 2.90 -8.52
N VAL A 66 -1.02 4.19 -8.59
CA VAL A 66 0.19 4.66 -9.29
C VAL A 66 1.45 4.04 -8.70
N ALA A 67 1.57 4.01 -7.37
CA ALA A 67 2.71 3.38 -6.69
C ALA A 67 2.77 1.87 -6.92
N LEU A 68 1.63 1.18 -6.95
CA LEU A 68 1.55 -0.25 -7.27
C LEU A 68 1.89 -0.53 -8.73
N MET A 69 1.54 0.35 -9.68
CA MET A 69 1.98 0.21 -11.08
C MET A 69 3.49 0.33 -11.20
N PHE A 70 4.10 1.25 -10.44
CA PHE A 70 5.56 1.31 -10.34
C PHE A 70 6.17 0.03 -9.77
N MET A 71 5.58 -0.55 -8.72
CA MET A 71 6.04 -1.84 -8.18
C MET A 71 5.83 -2.98 -9.18
N PHE A 72 4.70 -3.00 -9.88
CA PHE A 72 4.34 -4.02 -10.85
C PHE A 72 5.40 -4.11 -11.96
N VAL A 73 5.73 -3.00 -12.63
CA VAL A 73 6.71 -3.02 -13.72
C VAL A 73 8.12 -3.46 -13.27
N ARG A 74 8.42 -3.36 -11.97
CA ARG A 74 9.72 -3.76 -11.40
C ARG A 74 9.76 -5.20 -10.90
N LEU A 75 8.64 -5.70 -10.39
CA LEU A 75 8.57 -7.00 -9.71
C LEU A 75 7.91 -8.09 -10.56
N VAL A 76 7.14 -7.74 -11.58
CA VAL A 76 6.36 -8.72 -12.38
C VAL A 76 7.21 -9.87 -12.93
N HIS A 77 8.43 -9.60 -13.39
CA HIS A 77 9.32 -10.65 -13.92
C HIS A 77 9.79 -11.66 -12.86
N HIS A 78 9.70 -11.31 -11.58
CA HIS A 78 9.99 -12.19 -10.44
C HIS A 78 8.75 -12.89 -9.88
N ASN A 79 7.58 -12.66 -10.48
CA ASN A 79 6.27 -13.13 -10.00
C ASN A 79 5.50 -13.92 -11.09
N ILE A 80 6.18 -14.32 -12.17
CA ILE A 80 5.58 -15.16 -13.21
C ILE A 80 5.50 -16.58 -12.70
N PRO A 81 4.29 -17.21 -12.68
CA PRO A 81 4.17 -18.59 -12.26
C PRO A 81 4.99 -19.54 -13.14
N ASP A 82 5.70 -20.48 -12.53
CA ASP A 82 6.45 -21.52 -13.20
C ASP A 82 6.08 -22.93 -12.68
N LYS A 83 6.79 -23.96 -13.13
CA LYS A 83 6.49 -25.37 -12.76
C LYS A 83 6.96 -25.75 -11.34
N GLN A 84 7.64 -24.85 -10.66
CA GLN A 84 8.33 -25.05 -9.39
C GLN A 84 7.69 -24.27 -8.23
N ASP A 85 6.76 -23.36 -8.51
CA ASP A 85 5.86 -22.76 -7.52
C ASP A 85 4.97 -23.80 -6.82
#